data_AF-A0A971ARL9-F1
#
_entry.id   AF-A0A971ARL9-F1
#
_cell.length_a   1.000
_cell.length_b   1.000
_cell.length_c   1.000
_cell.angle_alpha   90.00
_cell.angle_beta   90.00
_cell.angle_gamma   90.00
#
_symmetry.space_group_name_H-M   'P 1'
#
loop_
_entity.id
_entity.type
_entity.pdbx_description
1 polymer ?
#
loop_
_entity_poly.entity_id
_entity_poly.type
_entity_poly.pdbx_seq_one_letter_code
_entity_poly.pdbx_strand_id
1 'polypeptide(L)'
;MFVIPKKMYKGMVDFSNKEKPNEACGLIGGVEGRAEIFYPMTNVDKSPNSYFMDPKEQISVMKDIRKRNMKMVAIFHSHPHGSAYPSQKDVNMAFYPVVYLILSLEEPQELRGFRIDRERGTVKEVEIKIEE
;
A
#
# COMPACT_ATOMS: atom_id res chain seq x y z
N MET A 1 -1.93 -10.22 -12.04
CA MET A 1 -1.55 -8.87 -12.46
C MET A 1 -2.41 -7.82 -11.75
N PHE A 2 -1.79 -6.75 -11.27
CA PHE A 2 -2.42 -5.57 -10.69
C PHE A 2 -1.84 -4.32 -11.36
N VAL A 3 -2.71 -3.42 -11.83
CA VAL A 3 -2.30 -2.30 -12.68
C VAL A 3 -2.29 -0.99 -11.91
N ILE A 4 -1.20 -0.22 -12.03
CA ILE A 4 -1.02 1.06 -11.36
C ILE A 4 -0.68 2.13 -12.42
N PRO A 5 -1.45 3.22 -12.50
CA PRO A 5 -1.09 4.36 -13.35
C PRO A 5 0.25 4.97 -12.94
N LYS A 6 1.11 5.30 -13.89
CA LYS A 6 2.46 5.85 -13.65
C LYS A 6 2.43 7.14 -12.87
N LYS A 7 1.41 7.98 -13.10
CA LYS A 7 1.16 9.19 -12.30
C LYS A 7 0.90 8.87 -10.83
N MET A 8 0.14 7.81 -10.56
CA MET A 8 -0.14 7.36 -9.20
C MET A 8 1.13 6.80 -8.55
N TYR A 9 1.88 5.94 -9.27
CA TYR A 9 3.15 5.42 -8.79
C TYR A 9 4.12 6.55 -8.38
N LYS A 10 4.32 7.55 -9.24
CA LYS A 10 5.15 8.73 -8.90
C LYS A 10 4.63 9.46 -7.66
N GLY A 11 3.33 9.66 -7.54
CA GLY A 11 2.72 10.26 -6.34
C GLY A 11 2.97 9.46 -5.06
N MET A 12 2.93 8.12 -5.13
CA MET A 12 3.26 7.24 -4.00
C MET A 12 4.73 7.38 -3.61
N VAL A 13 5.63 7.45 -4.58
CA VAL A 13 7.08 7.66 -4.37
C VAL A 13 7.36 9.02 -3.73
N ASP A 14 6.79 10.08 -4.27
CA ASP A 14 6.96 11.44 -3.74
C ASP A 14 6.40 11.57 -2.33
N PHE A 15 5.25 10.95 -2.06
CA PHE A 15 4.68 10.90 -0.71
C PHE A 15 5.59 10.13 0.25
N SER A 16 6.09 8.96 -0.16
CA SER A 16 6.94 8.13 0.68
C SER A 16 8.27 8.79 1.03
N ASN A 17 8.86 9.54 0.10
CA ASN A 17 10.07 10.33 0.38
C ASN A 17 9.84 11.47 1.36
N LYS A 18 8.62 12.03 1.44
CA LYS A 18 8.27 13.08 2.42
C LYS A 18 8.02 12.54 3.82
N GLU A 19 7.55 11.30 3.94
CA GLU A 19 7.28 10.66 5.23
C GLU A 19 8.55 10.12 5.91
N LYS A 20 9.67 10.03 5.19
CA LYS A 20 10.97 9.65 5.78
C LYS A 20 11.27 10.49 7.04
N PRO A 21 11.77 9.86 8.12
CA PRO A 21 12.28 8.49 8.20
C PRO A 21 11.20 7.41 8.46
N ASN A 22 9.93 7.79 8.54
CA ASN A 22 8.85 6.85 8.87
C ASN A 22 8.30 6.14 7.63
N GLU A 23 7.63 5.01 7.83
CA GLU A 23 6.86 4.36 6.78
C GLU A 23 5.68 5.25 6.38
N ALA A 24 5.59 5.57 5.08
CA ALA A 24 4.36 6.04 4.48
C ALA A 24 3.35 4.90 4.38
N CYS A 25 2.06 5.22 4.47
CA CYS A 25 0.99 4.25 4.29
C CYS A 25 -0.21 4.87 3.57
N GLY A 26 -1.02 4.04 2.93
CA GLY A 26 -2.22 4.51 2.25
C GLY A 26 -3.17 3.41 1.78
N LEU A 27 -4.36 3.83 1.38
CA LEU A 27 -5.37 2.96 0.79
C LEU A 27 -5.50 3.24 -0.71
N ILE A 28 -5.84 2.22 -1.49
CA ILE A 28 -6.06 2.36 -2.93
C ILE A 28 -7.47 1.92 -3.27
N GLY A 29 -8.22 2.87 -3.83
CA GLY A 29 -9.52 2.63 -4.46
C GLY A 29 -9.32 2.24 -5.92
N GLY A 30 -10.13 1.30 -6.40
CA GLY A 30 -10.05 0.84 -7.78
C GLY A 30 -11.16 -0.10 -8.21
N VAL A 31 -11.03 -0.61 -9.43
CA VAL A 31 -11.99 -1.49 -10.10
C VAL A 31 -11.21 -2.61 -10.79
N GLU A 32 -11.67 -3.86 -10.66
CA GLU A 32 -11.16 -5.01 -11.43
C GLU A 32 -9.62 -5.20 -11.45
N GLY A 33 -8.95 -4.98 -10.31
CA GLY A 33 -7.50 -5.18 -10.21
C GLY A 33 -6.66 -4.04 -10.81
N ARG A 34 -7.29 -2.90 -11.11
CA ARG A 34 -6.66 -1.65 -11.49
C ARG A 34 -6.85 -0.60 -10.38
N ALA A 35 -5.76 0.09 -10.05
CA ALA A 35 -5.77 1.23 -9.15
C ALA A 35 -6.32 2.48 -9.84
N GLU A 36 -7.28 3.15 -9.23
CA GLU A 36 -7.90 4.38 -9.74
C GLU A 36 -7.55 5.60 -8.88
N ILE A 37 -7.56 5.46 -7.56
CA ILE A 37 -7.25 6.54 -6.62
C ILE A 37 -6.35 6.04 -5.49
N PHE A 38 -5.27 6.78 -5.22
CA PHE A 38 -4.44 6.62 -4.03
C PHE A 38 -4.88 7.62 -2.95
N TYR A 39 -5.11 7.12 -1.75
CA TYR A 39 -5.42 7.89 -0.56
C TYR A 39 -4.22 7.79 0.40
N PRO A 40 -3.33 8.80 0.44
CA PRO A 40 -2.28 8.89 1.46
C PRO A 40 -2.93 8.95 2.84
N MET A 41 -2.37 8.22 3.80
CA MET A 41 -2.90 8.11 5.15
C MET A 41 -1.84 8.50 6.17
N THR A 42 -2.28 9.08 7.28
CA THR A 42 -1.41 9.41 8.39
C THR A 42 -0.96 8.12 9.09
N ASN A 43 0.35 7.89 9.15
CA ASN A 43 0.94 6.85 10.01
C ASN A 43 0.99 7.33 11.46
N VAL A 44 0.07 6.88 12.31
CA VAL A 44 0.01 7.28 13.72
C VAL A 44 1.09 6.63 14.59
N ASP A 45 1.70 5.53 14.13
CA ASP A 45 2.85 4.91 14.82
C ASP A 45 4.09 5.79 14.72
N LYS A 46 4.20 6.65 13.68
CA LYS A 46 5.39 7.47 13.39
C LYS A 46 6.69 6.65 13.50
N SER A 47 6.70 5.50 12.83
CA SER A 47 7.73 4.49 12.95
C SER A 47 8.39 4.21 11.60
N PRO A 48 9.71 3.95 11.56
CA PRO A 48 10.42 3.56 10.35
C PRO A 48 10.16 2.11 9.91
N ASN A 49 9.58 1.28 10.79
CA ASN A 49 9.42 -0.17 10.58
C ASN A 49 7.97 -0.65 10.83
N SER A 50 7.02 0.29 10.95
CA SER A 50 5.61 -0.03 10.99
C SER A 50 4.71 1.13 10.68
N TYR A 51 3.51 0.79 10.23
CA TYR A 51 2.42 1.73 10.10
C TYR A 51 1.17 1.29 10.87
N PHE A 52 0.45 2.29 11.35
CA PHE A 52 -0.94 2.18 11.75
C PHE A 52 -1.66 3.41 11.20
N MET A 53 -2.71 3.21 10.40
CA MET A 53 -3.40 4.35 9.78
C MET A 53 -4.39 4.99 10.76
N ASP A 54 -4.59 6.30 10.67
CA ASP A 54 -5.62 7.00 11.45
C ASP A 54 -7.02 6.41 11.19
N PRO A 55 -7.73 5.90 12.22
CA PRO A 55 -9.05 5.28 12.04
C PRO A 55 -10.13 6.23 11.51
N LYS A 56 -10.05 7.53 11.81
CA LYS A 56 -11.01 8.54 11.30
C LYS A 56 -10.82 8.74 9.81
N GLU A 57 -9.57 8.81 9.36
CA GLU A 57 -9.25 8.86 7.93
C GLU A 57 -9.73 7.59 7.23
N GLN A 58 -9.53 6.41 7.84
CA GLN A 58 -9.96 5.14 7.25
C GLN A 58 -11.47 5.13 6.99
N ILE A 59 -12.26 5.57 7.97
CA ILE A 59 -13.73 5.66 7.83
C ILE A 59 -14.11 6.61 6.69
N SER A 60 -13.45 7.77 6.61
CA SER A 60 -13.71 8.78 5.58
C SER A 60 -13.38 8.24 4.17
N VAL A 61 -12.19 7.67 3.99
CA VAL A 61 -11.72 7.11 2.72
C VAL A 61 -12.61 5.94 2.29
N MET A 62 -12.95 5.02 3.20
CA MET A 62 -13.83 3.90 2.86
C MET A 62 -15.24 4.35 2.45
N LYS A 63 -15.74 5.48 3.00
CA LYS A 63 -17.00 6.08 2.54
C LYS A 63 -16.86 6.67 1.13
N ASP A 64 -15.77 7.37 0.84
CA ASP A 64 -15.52 7.97 -0.48
C ASP A 64 -15.35 6.89 -1.57
N ILE A 65 -14.58 5.83 -1.29
CA ILE A 65 -14.43 4.67 -2.18
C ILE A 65 -15.80 4.10 -2.57
N ARG A 66 -16.69 3.88 -1.59
CA ARG A 66 -18.06 3.40 -1.85
C ARG A 66 -18.89 4.40 -2.64
N LYS A 67 -18.82 5.69 -2.30
CA LYS A 67 -19.55 6.76 -3.00
C LYS A 67 -19.17 6.85 -4.49
N ARG A 68 -17.93 6.49 -4.81
CA ARG A 68 -17.38 6.46 -6.18
C ARG A 68 -17.62 5.13 -6.90
N ASN A 69 -18.40 4.21 -6.33
CA ASN A 69 -18.62 2.86 -6.85
C ASN A 69 -17.34 2.04 -7.06
N MET A 70 -16.30 2.33 -6.28
CA MET A 70 -15.03 1.59 -6.29
C MET A 70 -14.98 0.59 -5.13
N LYS A 71 -13.95 -0.26 -5.13
CA LYS A 71 -13.57 -1.10 -3.99
C LYS A 71 -12.19 -0.68 -3.46
N MET A 72 -11.91 -0.98 -2.20
CA MET A 72 -10.53 -0.96 -1.71
C MET A 72 -9.82 -2.18 -2.32
N VAL A 73 -8.91 -1.94 -3.25
CA VAL A 73 -8.25 -2.99 -4.04
C VAL A 73 -6.82 -3.25 -3.60
N ALA A 74 -6.21 -2.30 -2.90
CA ALA A 74 -4.90 -2.48 -2.29
C ALA A 74 -4.70 -1.63 -1.03
N ILE A 75 -3.79 -2.09 -0.18
CA ILE A 75 -3.18 -1.34 0.92
C ILE A 75 -1.73 -1.10 0.54
N PHE A 76 -1.24 0.10 0.79
CA PHE A 76 0.11 0.52 0.46
C PHE A 76 0.87 0.87 1.73
N HIS A 77 2.15 0.47 1.79
CA HIS A 77 3.13 1.08 2.67
C HIS A 77 4.52 1.10 2.04
N SER A 78 5.40 1.96 2.57
CA SER A 78 6.80 2.03 2.16
C SER A 78 7.72 1.47 3.23
N HIS A 79 8.82 0.85 2.83
CA HIS A 79 9.97 0.59 3.70
C HIS A 79 11.05 1.65 3.44
N PRO A 80 11.32 2.55 4.40
CA PRO A 80 12.38 3.55 4.29
C PRO A 80 13.77 2.93 4.15
N HIS A 81 13.99 1.83 4.87
CA HIS A 81 15.25 1.08 4.94
C HIS A 81 14.95 -0.42 4.90
N GLY A 82 14.71 -0.96 3.71
CA GLY A 82 14.38 -2.37 3.55
C GLY A 82 13.92 -2.72 2.14
N SER A 83 13.90 -4.03 1.85
CA SER A 83 13.45 -4.52 0.56
C SER A 83 11.93 -4.37 0.39
N ALA A 84 11.47 -4.41 -0.85
CA ALA A 84 10.05 -4.41 -1.20
C ALA A 84 9.42 -5.79 -0.97
N TYR A 85 9.56 -6.35 0.24
CA TYR A 85 9.03 -7.66 0.61
C TYR A 85 8.42 -7.60 2.01
N PRO A 86 7.27 -8.24 2.27
CA PRO A 86 6.61 -8.13 3.57
C PRO A 86 7.47 -8.71 4.68
N SER A 87 7.62 -7.95 5.76
CA SER A 87 8.16 -8.43 7.02
C SER A 87 7.18 -9.37 7.72
N GLN A 88 7.64 -10.08 8.75
CA GLN A 88 6.75 -10.90 9.57
C GLN A 88 5.65 -10.06 10.24
N LYS A 89 5.94 -8.80 10.58
CA LYS A 89 4.95 -7.86 11.16
C LYS A 89 3.87 -7.54 10.12
N ASP A 90 4.24 -7.28 8.88
CA ASP A 90 3.28 -7.04 7.78
C ASP A 90 2.35 -8.24 7.58
N VAL A 91 2.92 -9.46 7.57
CA VAL A 91 2.13 -10.68 7.43
C VAL A 91 1.12 -10.83 8.58
N ASN A 92 1.54 -10.52 9.81
CA ASN A 92 0.68 -10.61 10.99
C ASN A 92 -0.42 -9.54 11.01
N MET A 93 -0.22 -8.41 10.33
CA MET A 93 -1.12 -7.26 10.27
C MET A 93 -1.97 -7.21 8.98
N ALA A 94 -1.83 -8.21 8.10
CA ALA A 94 -2.56 -8.30 6.84
C ALA A 94 -4.01 -8.80 7.05
N PHE A 95 -4.88 -7.95 7.58
CA PHE A 95 -6.27 -8.29 7.90
C PHE A 95 -7.24 -8.27 6.72
N TYR A 96 -6.86 -7.66 5.59
CA TYR A 96 -7.72 -7.50 4.42
C TYR A 96 -7.29 -8.40 3.27
N PRO A 97 -8.24 -9.04 2.55
CA PRO A 97 -7.95 -9.90 1.40
C PRO A 97 -7.75 -9.07 0.11
N VAL A 98 -6.84 -8.11 0.15
CA VAL A 98 -6.50 -7.20 -0.95
C VAL A 98 -5.02 -7.35 -1.33
N VAL A 99 -4.56 -6.60 -2.34
CA VAL A 99 -3.12 -6.55 -2.64
C VAL A 99 -2.42 -5.65 -1.63
N TYR A 100 -1.32 -6.12 -1.05
CA TYR A 100 -0.41 -5.31 -0.25
C TYR A 100 0.73 -4.86 -1.15
N LEU A 101 0.81 -3.55 -1.37
CA LEU A 101 1.86 -2.91 -2.14
C LEU A 101 2.94 -2.41 -1.19
N ILE A 102 4.19 -2.81 -1.46
CA ILE A 102 5.35 -2.45 -0.64
C ILE A 102 6.35 -1.74 -1.54
N LEU A 103 6.65 -0.49 -1.21
CA LEU A 103 7.67 0.31 -1.87
C LEU A 103 8.96 0.33 -1.04
N SER A 104 10.02 -0.25 -1.58
CA SER A 104 11.39 0.00 -1.08
C SER A 104 11.83 1.39 -1.51
N LEU A 105 12.33 2.18 -0.57
CA LEU A 105 12.99 3.46 -0.85
C LEU A 105 14.53 3.36 -0.91
N GLU A 106 15.07 2.14 -0.78
CA GLU A 106 16.47 1.82 -1.07
C GLU A 106 16.69 1.74 -2.58
N GLU A 107 17.92 1.95 -3.04
CA GLU A 107 18.28 1.88 -4.46
C GLU A 107 18.72 0.45 -4.86
N PRO A 108 18.19 -0.12 -5.96
CA PRO A 108 17.19 0.47 -6.84
C PRO A 108 15.81 0.52 -6.17
N GLN A 109 15.11 1.64 -6.37
CA GLN A 109 13.75 1.80 -5.85
C GLN A 109 12.78 0.80 -6.52
N GLU A 110 12.06 0.03 -5.70
CA GLU A 110 11.21 -1.07 -6.17
C GLU A 110 9.83 -1.06 -5.52
N LEU A 111 8.78 -1.24 -6.33
CA LEU A 111 7.41 -1.49 -5.87
C LEU A 111 7.01 -2.92 -6.19
N ARG A 112 6.63 -3.68 -5.16
CA ARG A 112 6.15 -5.06 -5.30
C ARG A 112 4.79 -5.24 -4.66
N GLY A 113 4.03 -6.22 -5.14
CA GLY A 113 2.67 -6.51 -4.69
C GLY A 113 2.53 -7.92 -4.16
N PHE A 114 1.74 -8.09 -3.11
CA PHE A 114 1.56 -9.38 -2.44
C PHE A 114 0.10 -9.65 -2.09
N ARG A 115 -0.34 -10.90 -2.23
CA ARG A 115 -1.50 -11.43 -1.53
C ARG A 115 -1.00 -12.20 -0.32
N ILE A 116 -1.47 -11.77 0.84
CA ILE A 116 -1.05 -12.32 2.13
C ILE A 116 -2.25 -13.05 2.75
N ASP A 117 -2.07 -14.33 3.04
CA ASP A 117 -2.97 -15.12 3.86
C ASP A 117 -2.36 -15.22 5.25
N ARG A 118 -2.85 -14.37 6.16
CA ARG A 118 -2.37 -14.30 7.55
C ARG A 118 -2.61 -15.60 8.31
N GLU A 119 -3.72 -16.29 8.10
CA GLU A 119 -4.08 -17.50 8.85
C GLU A 119 -3.16 -18.67 8.49
N ARG A 120 -2.80 -18.78 7.22
CA ARG A 120 -1.87 -19.81 6.72
C ARG A 120 -0.41 -19.35 6.74
N GLY A 121 -0.14 -18.08 7.01
CA GLY A 121 1.19 -17.48 6.91
C GLY A 121 1.77 -17.51 5.50
N THR A 122 0.92 -17.55 4.46
CA THR A 122 1.41 -17.66 3.07
C THR A 122 1.45 -16.29 2.39
N VAL A 123 2.55 -16.03 1.69
CA VAL A 123 2.76 -14.82 0.89
C VAL A 123 2.89 -15.22 -0.58
N LYS A 124 2.06 -14.64 -1.43
CA LYS A 124 2.12 -14.84 -2.89
C LYS A 124 2.32 -13.51 -3.58
N GLU A 125 3.38 -13.41 -4.37
CA GLU A 125 3.63 -12.21 -5.16
C GLU A 125 2.58 -12.05 -6.26
N VAL A 126 2.18 -10.80 -6.49
CA VAL A 126 1.28 -10.37 -7.55
C VAL A 126 2.10 -9.50 -8.49
N GLU A 127 2.12 -9.88 -9.76
CA GLU A 127 2.72 -9.07 -10.81
C GLU A 127 2.12 -7.65 -10.83
N ILE A 128 2.97 -6.64 -10.69
CA ILE A 128 2.61 -5.22 -10.78
C ILE A 128 2.95 -4.70 -12.17
N LYS A 129 1.95 -4.12 -12.84
CA LYS A 129 2.13 -3.46 -14.13
C LYS A 129 1.94 -1.96 -13.95
N ILE A 130 2.99 -1.19 -14.23
CA ILE A 130 2.90 0.28 -14.28
C ILE A 130 2.52 0.68 -15.71
N GLU A 131 1.38 1.35 -15.87
CA GLU A 131 0.86 1.84 -17.17
C GLU A 131 0.96 3.36 -17.27
N GLU A 132 1.19 3.88 -18.48
CA GLU A 132 1.21 5.34 -18.73
C GLU A 132 -0.13 6.03 -18.42
#